data_AF-A0A7C8CK69-F1
#
_entry.id   AF-A0A7C8CK69-F1
#
_cell.length_a   1.000
_cell.length_b   1.000
_cell.length_c   1.000
_cell.angle_alpha   90.00
_cell.angle_beta   90.00
_cell.angle_gamma   90.00
#
_symmetry.space_group_name_H-M   'P 1'
#
loop_
_entity.id
_entity.type
_entity.pdbx_description
1 polymer ?
#
loop_
_entity_poly.entity_id
_entity_poly.type
_entity_poly.pdbx_seq_one_letter_code
_entity_poly.pdbx_strand_id
1 'polypeptide(L)'
;MQADAEGEGAVTKTSLESQIKERLAEMPSGEEGVNQILSQLDGRLSLSAEQEKDVREVVTQGVAELEKLTARFKSGELTAMALGVQIQMNMQKMAVLIEPLLDQDQQKEYAVMRQEQRREMMQAMRKQRAQSAGAK
;
A
#
# COMPACT_ATOMS: atom_id res chain seq x y z
N MET A 1 31.48 35.66 3.33
CA MET A 1 30.91 35.07 4.55
C MET A 1 29.42 34.92 4.25
N GLN A 2 28.90 33.76 3.82
CA GLN A 2 28.38 32.63 4.65
C GLN A 2 27.50 33.15 5.80
N ALA A 3 26.27 32.72 6.07
CA ALA A 3 25.31 31.80 5.46
C ALA A 3 23.93 32.53 5.55
N ASP A 4 22.82 32.08 4.97
CA ASP A 4 21.87 31.24 5.69
C ASP A 4 20.88 30.63 4.67
N ALA A 5 20.99 29.33 4.48
CA ALA A 5 20.06 28.50 3.73
C ALA A 5 19.58 27.38 4.66
N GLU A 6 18.96 27.74 5.78
CA GLU A 6 18.38 26.79 6.73
C GLU A 6 16.94 27.24 7.03
N GLY A 7 15.94 26.64 6.36
CA GLY A 7 14.55 26.94 6.68
C GLY A 7 13.50 26.11 5.94
N GLU A 8 13.69 25.84 4.65
CA GLU A 8 12.62 25.22 3.83
C GLU A 8 12.59 23.68 3.86
N GLY A 9 13.63 23.02 4.37
CA GLY A 9 13.74 21.55 4.36
C GLY A 9 13.06 20.81 5.52
N ALA A 10 12.82 21.47 6.66
CA ALA A 10 12.31 20.82 7.87
C ALA A 10 10.77 20.68 7.88
N VAL A 11 10.07 21.65 7.29
CA VAL A 11 8.59 21.68 7.23
C VAL A 11 8.05 20.59 6.30
N THR A 12 8.78 20.24 5.24
CA THR A 12 8.37 19.22 4.25
C THR A 12 8.58 17.77 4.75
N LYS A 13 9.68 17.49 5.46
CA LYS A 13 9.94 16.17 6.05
C LYS A 13 8.93 15.80 7.14
N THR A 14 8.63 16.73 8.03
CA THR A 14 7.71 16.52 9.15
C THR A 14 6.28 16.26 8.65
N SER A 15 5.88 16.90 7.55
CA SER A 15 4.57 16.68 6.92
C SER A 15 4.46 15.29 6.26
N LEU A 16 5.51 14.83 5.56
CA LEU A 16 5.52 13.52 4.92
C LEU A 16 5.53 12.36 5.93
N GLU A 17 6.33 12.47 6.99
CA GLU A 17 6.37 11.45 8.05
C GLU A 17 5.05 11.36 8.81
N SER A 18 4.40 12.50 9.08
CA SER A 18 3.09 12.53 9.76
C SER A 18 2.01 11.87 8.91
N GLN A 19 1.96 12.19 7.60
CA GLN A 19 1.01 11.56 6.66
C GLN A 19 1.25 10.05 6.52
N ILE A 20 2.51 9.61 6.56
CA ILE A 20 2.82 8.18 6.51
C ILE A 20 2.42 7.50 7.82
N LYS A 21 2.63 8.14 8.98
CA LYS A 21 2.17 7.59 10.27
C LYS A 21 0.64 7.42 10.33
N GLU A 22 -0.11 8.38 9.80
CA GLU A 22 -1.58 8.26 9.67
C GLU A 22 -1.95 7.09 8.76
N ARG A 23 -1.33 6.97 7.58
CA ARG A 23 -1.57 5.84 6.67
C ARG A 23 -1.16 4.48 7.22
N LEU A 24 -0.17 4.44 8.11
CA LEU A 24 0.25 3.21 8.78
C LEU A 24 -0.78 2.70 9.79
N ALA A 25 -1.60 3.59 10.37
CA ALA A 25 -2.70 3.18 11.25
C ALA A 25 -3.84 2.51 10.48
N GLU A 26 -3.97 2.81 9.18
CA GLU A 26 -4.98 2.23 8.28
C GLU A 26 -4.48 0.96 7.57
N MET A 27 -3.21 0.56 7.76
CA MET A 27 -2.69 -0.61 7.08
C MET A 27 -3.29 -1.90 7.66
N PRO A 28 -3.71 -2.83 6.78
CA PRO A 28 -4.24 -4.12 7.22
C PRO A 28 -3.17 -4.85 8.03
N SER A 29 -3.58 -5.36 9.19
CA SER A 29 -2.73 -6.10 10.13
C SER A 29 -3.52 -7.24 10.77
N GLY A 30 -2.80 -8.29 11.17
CA GLY A 30 -3.36 -9.50 11.76
C GLY A 30 -4.43 -10.18 10.90
N GLU A 31 -5.24 -10.99 11.56
CA GLU A 31 -6.33 -11.75 10.93
C GLU A 31 -7.45 -10.83 10.39
N GLU A 32 -7.68 -9.69 11.04
CA GLU A 32 -8.66 -8.69 10.57
C GLU A 32 -8.25 -8.09 9.22
N GLY A 33 -6.96 -7.76 9.06
CA GLY A 33 -6.42 -7.28 7.79
C GLY A 33 -6.50 -8.33 6.68
N VAL A 34 -6.26 -9.60 7.00
CA VAL A 34 -6.43 -10.72 6.06
C VAL A 34 -7.87 -10.81 5.59
N ASN A 35 -8.82 -10.83 6.52
CA ASN A 35 -10.25 -10.92 6.22
C ASN A 35 -10.76 -9.69 5.43
N GLN A 36 -10.25 -8.49 5.72
CA GLN A 36 -10.59 -7.28 4.97
C GLN A 36 -10.18 -7.40 3.50
N ILE A 37 -8.95 -7.82 3.23
CA ILE A 37 -8.45 -7.97 1.85
C ILE A 37 -9.22 -9.09 1.14
N LEU A 38 -9.42 -10.23 1.80
CA LEU A 38 -10.17 -11.34 1.22
C LEU A 38 -11.61 -10.97 0.91
N SER A 39 -12.29 -10.26 1.79
CA SER A 39 -13.66 -9.78 1.56
C SER A 39 -13.75 -8.83 0.37
N GLN A 40 -12.74 -7.98 0.16
CA GLN A 40 -12.69 -7.11 -1.03
C GLN A 40 -12.46 -7.92 -2.32
N LEU A 41 -11.59 -8.92 -2.27
CA LEU A 41 -11.32 -9.80 -3.43
C LEU A 41 -12.55 -10.64 -3.76
N ASP A 42 -13.15 -11.28 -2.77
CA ASP A 42 -14.31 -12.14 -2.95
C ASP A 42 -15.55 -11.38 -3.42
N GLY A 43 -15.81 -10.19 -2.83
CA GLY A 43 -16.93 -9.34 -3.23
C GLY A 43 -16.91 -8.91 -4.70
N ARG A 44 -15.77 -9.05 -5.38
CA ARG A 44 -15.61 -8.68 -6.80
C ARG A 44 -15.33 -9.86 -7.72
N LEU A 45 -14.58 -10.86 -7.23
CA LEU A 45 -14.15 -12.01 -8.02
C LEU A 45 -15.03 -13.25 -7.81
N SER A 46 -15.87 -13.28 -6.76
CA SER A 46 -16.67 -14.45 -6.37
C SER A 46 -15.80 -15.70 -6.31
N LEU A 47 -14.87 -15.74 -5.37
CA LEU A 47 -13.88 -16.81 -5.27
C LEU A 47 -14.58 -18.11 -4.88
N SER A 48 -14.18 -19.22 -5.52
CA SER A 48 -14.56 -20.54 -5.00
C SER A 48 -13.89 -20.80 -3.64
N ALA A 49 -14.42 -21.74 -2.85
CA ALA A 49 -13.83 -22.06 -1.55
C ALA A 49 -12.35 -22.51 -1.64
N GLU A 50 -11.97 -23.19 -2.73
CA GLU A 50 -10.58 -23.60 -2.98
C GLU A 50 -9.70 -22.39 -3.30
N GLN A 51 -10.18 -21.50 -4.18
CA GLN A 51 -9.46 -20.26 -4.49
C GLN A 51 -9.36 -19.32 -3.29
N GLU A 52 -10.41 -19.17 -2.48
CA GLU A 52 -10.38 -18.36 -1.26
C GLU A 52 -9.31 -18.87 -0.30
N LYS A 53 -9.20 -20.20 -0.14
CA LYS A 53 -8.17 -20.81 0.69
C LYS A 53 -6.76 -20.50 0.16
N ASP A 54 -6.51 -20.68 -1.13
CA ASP A 54 -5.18 -20.45 -1.70
C ASP A 54 -4.81 -18.95 -1.70
N VAL A 55 -5.78 -18.08 -2.03
CA VAL A 55 -5.62 -16.62 -1.96
C VAL A 55 -5.39 -16.18 -0.52
N ARG A 56 -6.06 -16.79 0.47
CA ARG A 56 -5.87 -16.49 1.89
C ARG A 56 -4.44 -16.73 2.33
N GLU A 57 -3.79 -17.80 1.88
CA GLU A 57 -2.38 -18.05 2.21
C GLU A 57 -1.48 -16.92 1.69
N VAL A 58 -1.69 -16.48 0.45
CA VAL A 58 -0.94 -15.36 -0.14
C VAL A 58 -1.20 -14.05 0.60
N VAL A 59 -2.46 -13.74 0.91
CA VAL A 59 -2.86 -12.53 1.64
C VAL A 59 -2.27 -12.54 3.05
N THR A 60 -2.31 -13.66 3.75
CA THR A 60 -1.72 -13.80 5.10
C THR A 60 -0.24 -13.48 5.10
N GLN A 61 0.51 -14.02 4.14
CA GLN A 61 1.94 -13.70 3.99
C GLN A 61 2.17 -12.22 3.67
N GLY A 62 1.33 -11.66 2.79
CA GLY A 62 1.38 -10.25 2.43
C GLY A 62 1.15 -9.32 3.62
N VAL A 63 0.12 -9.59 4.44
CA VAL A 63 -0.20 -8.83 5.65
C VAL A 63 0.92 -8.94 6.69
N ALA A 64 1.42 -10.15 6.94
CA ALA A 64 2.54 -10.35 7.86
C ALA A 64 3.80 -9.57 7.42
N GLU A 65 4.05 -9.44 6.12
CA GLU A 65 5.14 -8.61 5.62
C GLU A 65 4.87 -7.11 5.84
N LEU A 66 3.64 -6.63 5.61
CA LEU A 66 3.27 -5.24 5.91
C LEU A 66 3.47 -4.89 7.38
N GLU A 67 3.17 -5.80 8.30
CA GLU A 67 3.41 -5.63 9.73
C GLU A 67 4.90 -5.48 10.04
N LYS A 68 5.75 -6.34 9.45
CA LYS A 68 7.21 -6.23 9.61
C LYS A 68 7.73 -4.91 9.08
N LEU A 69 7.27 -4.46 7.91
CA LEU A 69 7.64 -3.17 7.32
C LEU A 69 7.24 -2.00 8.24
N THR A 70 6.03 -2.08 8.81
CA THR A 70 5.52 -1.10 9.78
C THR A 70 6.37 -1.05 11.04
N ALA A 71 6.70 -2.22 11.60
CA ALA A 71 7.55 -2.32 12.79
C ALA A 71 8.94 -1.71 12.54
N ARG A 72 9.56 -2.05 11.41
CA ARG A 72 10.86 -1.50 11.00
C ARG A 72 10.81 0.01 10.80
N PHE A 73 9.76 0.56 10.20
CA PHE A 73 9.59 2.01 10.12
C PHE A 73 9.41 2.65 11.50
N LYS A 74 8.55 2.09 12.37
CA LYS A 74 8.33 2.59 13.74
C LYS A 74 9.61 2.57 14.58
N SER A 75 10.49 1.60 14.37
CA SER A 75 11.80 1.51 15.03
C SER A 75 12.87 2.47 14.46
N GLY A 76 12.60 3.13 13.32
CA GLY A 76 13.54 4.00 12.63
C GLY A 76 14.51 3.28 11.68
N GLU A 77 14.43 1.96 11.55
CA GLU A 77 15.24 1.19 10.60
C GLU A 77 14.89 1.45 9.12
N LEU A 78 13.65 1.85 8.85
CA LEU A 78 13.20 2.22 7.51
C LEU A 78 12.83 3.70 7.45
N THR A 79 13.27 4.37 6.39
CA THR A 79 12.79 5.70 6.06
C THR A 79 11.40 5.64 5.44
N ALA A 80 10.67 6.76 5.49
CA ALA A 80 9.37 6.94 4.85
C ALA A 80 9.35 6.51 3.37
N MET A 81 10.39 6.92 2.62
CA MET A 81 10.52 6.56 1.20
C MET A 81 10.79 5.06 1.02
N ALA A 82 11.70 4.48 1.81
CA ALA A 82 12.02 3.06 1.72
C ALA A 82 10.81 2.18 2.08
N LEU A 83 10.04 2.59 3.10
CA LEU A 83 8.77 1.96 3.47
C LEU A 83 7.78 1.97 2.30
N GLY A 84 7.57 3.13 1.67
CA GLY A 84 6.65 3.24 0.54
C GLY A 84 7.02 2.31 -0.63
N VAL A 85 8.32 2.21 -0.96
CA VAL A 85 8.81 1.29 -1.99
C VAL A 85 8.57 -0.17 -1.60
N GLN A 86 8.86 -0.56 -0.36
CA GLN A 86 8.70 -1.95 0.09
C GLN A 86 7.21 -2.36 0.16
N ILE A 87 6.32 -1.46 0.57
CA ILE A 87 4.87 -1.69 0.50
C ILE A 87 4.45 -1.94 -0.95
N GLN A 88 4.90 -1.09 -1.89
CA GLN A 88 4.55 -1.24 -3.31
C GLN A 88 5.05 -2.58 -3.87
N MET A 89 6.27 -2.99 -3.53
CA MET A 89 6.83 -4.27 -3.96
C MET A 89 6.05 -5.46 -3.36
N ASN A 90 5.66 -5.38 -2.10
CA ASN A 90 4.84 -6.41 -1.45
C ASN A 90 3.47 -6.56 -2.13
N MET A 91 2.79 -5.44 -2.42
CA MET A 91 1.52 -5.43 -3.15
C MET A 91 1.64 -5.96 -4.59
N GLN A 92 2.77 -5.72 -5.25
CA GLN A 92 3.04 -6.29 -6.57
C GLN A 92 3.28 -7.80 -6.48
N LYS A 93 4.04 -8.26 -5.47
CA LYS A 93 4.31 -9.67 -5.24
C LYS A 93 3.01 -10.44 -4.95
N MET A 94 2.15 -9.93 -4.07
CA MET A 94 0.84 -10.53 -3.83
C MET A 94 0.03 -10.69 -5.12
N ALA A 95 0.00 -9.66 -5.98
CA ALA A 95 -0.74 -9.74 -7.23
C ALA A 95 -0.25 -10.84 -8.16
N VAL A 96 1.07 -10.94 -8.34
CA VAL A 96 1.68 -11.96 -9.20
C VAL A 96 1.39 -13.37 -8.68
N LEU A 97 1.21 -13.52 -7.37
CA LEU A 97 0.87 -14.80 -6.74
C LEU A 97 -0.63 -15.09 -6.75
N ILE A 98 -1.49 -14.08 -6.67
CA ILE A 98 -2.95 -14.22 -6.70
C ILE A 98 -3.47 -14.48 -8.12
N GLU A 99 -2.97 -13.75 -9.11
CA GLU A 99 -3.43 -13.84 -10.51
C GLU A 99 -3.51 -15.28 -11.09
N PRO A 100 -2.51 -16.16 -10.91
CA PRO A 100 -2.59 -17.54 -11.42
C PRO A 100 -3.58 -18.44 -10.67
N LEU A 101 -4.10 -18.02 -9.51
CA LEU A 101 -5.13 -18.77 -8.75
C LEU A 101 -6.54 -18.49 -9.27
N LEU A 102 -6.69 -17.48 -10.13
CA LEU A 102 -7.96 -17.03 -10.67
C LEU A 102 -8.25 -17.68 -12.02
N ASP A 103 -9.53 -17.88 -12.34
CA ASP A 103 -9.94 -18.27 -13.68
C ASP A 103 -9.82 -17.09 -14.68
N GLN A 104 -10.04 -17.35 -15.97
CA GLN A 104 -9.84 -16.32 -17.00
C GLN A 104 -10.76 -15.10 -16.85
N ASP A 105 -11.97 -15.27 -16.35
CA ASP A 105 -12.91 -14.15 -16.21
C ASP A 105 -12.61 -13.35 -14.94
N GLN A 106 -12.27 -14.04 -13.86
CA GLN A 106 -11.74 -13.44 -12.64
C GLN A 106 -10.42 -12.70 -12.87
N GLN A 107 -9.52 -13.21 -13.71
CA GLN A 107 -8.26 -12.51 -14.06
C GLN A 107 -8.52 -11.18 -14.76
N LYS A 108 -9.52 -11.12 -15.66
CA LYS A 108 -9.91 -9.85 -16.32
C LYS A 108 -10.44 -8.86 -15.28
N GLU A 109 -11.33 -9.29 -14.40
CA GLU A 109 -11.90 -8.43 -13.37
C GLU A 109 -10.82 -7.98 -12.36
N TYR A 110 -9.91 -8.87 -12.00
CA TYR A 110 -8.76 -8.57 -11.16
C TYR A 110 -7.85 -7.51 -11.80
N ALA A 111 -7.59 -7.62 -13.11
CA ALA A 111 -6.82 -6.63 -13.85
C ALA A 111 -7.51 -5.25 -13.88
N VAL A 112 -8.84 -5.22 -14.03
CA VAL A 112 -9.64 -3.98 -13.96
C VAL A 112 -9.54 -3.36 -12.57
N MET A 113 -9.75 -4.14 -11.51
CA MET A 113 -9.61 -3.68 -10.13
C MET A 113 -8.21 -3.09 -9.86
N ARG A 114 -7.16 -3.76 -10.34
CA ARG A 114 -5.77 -3.29 -10.21
C ARG A 114 -5.52 -1.99 -10.98
N GLN A 115 -6.15 -1.83 -12.14
CA GLN A 115 -6.07 -0.60 -12.92
C GLN A 115 -6.76 0.57 -12.21
N GLU A 116 -7.92 0.33 -11.59
CA GLU A 116 -8.65 1.32 -10.80
C GLU A 116 -7.85 1.78 -9.58
N GLN A 117 -7.35 0.83 -8.77
CA GLN A 117 -6.48 1.13 -7.62
C GLN A 117 -5.27 1.98 -8.04
N ARG A 118 -4.64 1.66 -9.18
CA ARG A 118 -3.52 2.45 -9.71
C ARG A 118 -3.96 3.86 -10.12
N ARG A 119 -5.14 4.02 -10.73
CA ARG A 119 -5.69 5.33 -11.11
C ARG A 119 -5.98 6.18 -9.88
N GLU A 120 -6.61 5.62 -8.86
CA GLU A 120 -6.90 6.29 -7.59
C GLU A 120 -5.61 6.74 -6.90
N MET A 121 -4.61 5.86 -6.81
CA MET A 121 -3.30 6.19 -6.26
C MET A 121 -2.63 7.34 -7.03
N MET A 122 -2.68 7.33 -8.36
CA MET A 122 -2.13 8.40 -9.20
C MET A 122 -2.87 9.72 -9.00
N GLN A 123 -4.20 9.70 -8.85
CA GLN A 123 -4.98 10.90 -8.56
C GLN A 123 -4.68 11.46 -7.17
N ALA A 124 -4.54 10.59 -6.15
CA ALA A 124 -4.15 11.00 -4.81
C ALA A 124 -2.77 11.68 -4.80
N MET A 125 -1.78 11.10 -5.51
CA MET A 125 -0.45 11.71 -5.65
C MET A 125 -0.49 13.05 -6.39
N ARG A 126 -1.30 13.19 -7.44
CA ARG A 126 -1.47 14.48 -8.16
C ARG A 126 -2.06 15.55 -7.24
N LYS A 127 -3.08 15.21 -6.44
CA LYS A 127 -3.69 16.13 -5.47
C LYS A 127 -2.69 16.57 -4.40
N GLN A 128 -1.90 15.65 -3.84
CA GLN A 128 -0.85 15.97 -2.88
C GLN A 128 0.20 16.92 -3.47
N ARG A 129 0.66 16.66 -4.70
CA ARG A 129 1.64 17.53 -5.37
C ARG A 129 1.11 18.94 -5.61
N ALA A 130 -0.15 19.08 -6.03
CA ALA A 130 -0.79 20.37 -6.23
C ALA A 130 -0.92 21.15 -4.90
N GLN A 131 -1.30 20.49 -3.82
CA GLN A 131 -1.41 21.09 -2.49
C GLN A 131 -0.04 21.53 -1.93
N SER A 132 1.01 20.74 -2.15
CA SER A 132 2.39 21.13 -1.77
C SER A 132 2.99 22.24 -2.64
N ALA A 133 2.49 22.42 -3.88
CA ALA A 133 2.97 23.46 -4.80
C ALA A 133 2.23 24.81 -4.66
N GLY A 134 1.01 24.80 -4.12
CA GLY A 134 0.20 26.01 -3.88
C GLY A 134 0.39 26.66 -2.50
N ALA A 135 1.23 26.08 -1.63
CA ALA A 135 1.57 26.62 -0.31
C ALA A 135 2.86 27.48 -0.35
N LYS A 136 3.07 28.24 -1.43
CA LYS A 136 4.14 29.23 -1.55
C LYS A 136 3.61 30.64 -1.34
#